data_AF-X5ZEN2-F1
#
_entry.id   AF-X5ZEN2-F1
#
_cell.length_a   1.000
_cell.length_b   1.000
_cell.length_c   1.000
_cell.angle_alpha   90.00
_cell.angle_beta   90.00
_cell.angle_gamma   90.00
#
_symmetry.space_group_name_H-M   'P 1'
#
loop_
_entity.id
_entity.type
_entity.pdbx_description
1 polymer ?
#
loop_
_entity_poly.entity_id
_entity_poly.type
_entity_poly.pdbx_seq_one_letter_code
_entity_poly.pdbx_strand_id
1 'polypeptide(L)'
;MDHFDLGTYRRPISTASVETQRWFDIGLNWCYGFNHEEGIKCFEKALETDPDCAFVHWGIAYAAGPFYNLTWNEHGKDEADRAAKRCFDHVQLARDVAITSSCLCRTSAEAGPSCCH
;
A
#
# COMPACT_ATOMS: atom_id res chain seq x y z
N MET A 1 -8.07 -25.55 3.44
CA MET A 1 -7.58 -24.78 4.62
C MET A 1 -7.75 -23.32 4.23
N ASP A 2 -8.98 -22.81 4.30
CA ASP A 2 -9.39 -21.71 3.42
C ASP A 2 -9.35 -20.34 4.10
N HIS A 3 -8.87 -20.30 5.35
CA HIS A 3 -8.69 -19.07 6.10
C HIS A 3 -7.70 -19.31 7.25
N PHE A 4 -6.66 -18.49 7.31
CA PHE A 4 -5.76 -18.42 8.46
C PHE A 4 -6.20 -17.24 9.33
N ASP A 5 -6.46 -17.49 10.61
CA ASP A 5 -6.88 -16.44 11.55
C ASP A 5 -5.67 -15.57 11.94
N LEU A 6 -5.64 -14.35 11.41
CA LEU A 6 -4.60 -13.35 11.65
C LEU A 6 -5.00 -12.33 12.74
N GLY A 7 -6.13 -12.54 13.40
CA GLY A 7 -6.74 -11.58 14.32
C GLY A 7 -7.58 -10.51 13.62
N THR A 8 -8.11 -9.59 14.43
CA THR A 8 -9.14 -8.62 14.02
C THR A 8 -8.64 -7.18 13.95
N TYR A 9 -7.32 -6.97 13.93
CA TYR A 9 -6.78 -5.62 13.82
C TYR A 9 -7.17 -5.00 12.48
N ARG A 10 -7.53 -3.72 12.52
CA ARG A 10 -7.99 -2.93 11.39
C ARG A 10 -7.38 -1.54 11.44
N ARG A 11 -6.94 -1.06 10.28
CA ARG A 11 -6.48 0.33 10.08
C ARG A 11 -7.36 0.98 9.03
N PRO A 12 -8.28 1.89 9.42
CA PRO A 12 -9.05 2.66 8.45
C PRO A 12 -8.13 3.41 7.49
N ILE A 13 -8.36 3.23 6.19
CA ILE A 13 -7.66 3.93 5.11
C ILE A 13 -8.66 4.72 4.26
N SER A 14 -8.16 5.69 3.51
CA SER A 14 -8.97 6.47 2.57
C SER A 14 -9.31 5.64 1.33
N THR A 15 -10.41 4.89 1.39
CA THR A 15 -11.01 4.15 0.28
C THR A 15 -12.53 4.08 0.45
N ALA A 16 -13.28 4.05 -0.65
CA ALA A 16 -14.71 3.76 -0.64
C ALA A 16 -15.01 2.26 -0.80
N SER A 17 -14.01 1.45 -1.18
CA SER A 17 -14.16 0.02 -1.42
C SER A 17 -14.02 -0.76 -0.12
N VAL A 18 -15.10 -1.45 0.27
CA VAL A 18 -15.09 -2.37 1.42
C VAL A 18 -14.10 -3.52 1.18
N GLU A 19 -13.94 -3.96 -0.07
CA GLU A 19 -13.01 -5.02 -0.44
C GLU A 19 -11.55 -4.56 -0.32
N THR A 20 -11.22 -3.35 -0.78
CA THR A 20 -9.89 -2.74 -0.61
C THR A 20 -9.53 -2.62 0.87
N GLN A 21 -10.44 -2.10 1.69
CA GLN A 21 -10.21 -1.99 3.14
C GLN A 21 -9.96 -3.37 3.76
N ARG A 22 -10.75 -4.39 3.39
CA ARG A 22 -10.59 -5.76 3.90
C ARG A 22 -9.23 -6.34 3.54
N TRP A 23 -8.83 -6.26 2.27
CA TRP A 23 -7.56 -6.82 1.82
C TRP A 23 -6.36 -6.05 2.39
N PHE A 24 -6.49 -4.73 2.59
CA PHE A 24 -5.47 -3.94 3.28
C PHE A 24 -5.29 -4.38 4.74
N ASP A 25 -6.38 -4.58 5.49
CA ASP A 25 -6.32 -5.04 6.87
C ASP A 25 -5.67 -6.43 6.99
N ILE A 26 -6.04 -7.36 6.10
CA ILE A 26 -5.45 -8.71 6.03
C ILE A 26 -3.94 -8.62 5.71
N GLY A 27 -3.57 -7.82 4.71
CA GLY A 27 -2.16 -7.66 4.32
C GLY A 27 -1.29 -7.06 5.43
N LEU A 28 -1.83 -6.10 6.18
CA LEU A 28 -1.15 -5.50 7.31
C LEU A 28 -0.96 -6.49 8.46
N ASN A 29 -1.96 -7.33 8.73
CA ASN A 29 -1.86 -8.38 9.75
C ASN A 29 -0.85 -9.47 9.36
N TRP A 30 -0.74 -9.82 8.07
CA TRP A 30 0.35 -10.69 7.59
C TRP A 30 1.73 -10.09 7.83
N CYS A 31 1.90 -8.79 7.58
CA CYS A 31 3.16 -8.10 7.87
C CYS A 31 3.48 -8.08 9.38
N TYR A 32 2.47 -7.89 10.24
CA TYR A 32 2.65 -7.98 11.70
C TYR A 32 2.95 -9.42 12.17
N GLY A 33 2.51 -10.42 11.41
CA GLY A 33 2.93 -11.82 11.54
C GLY A 33 4.27 -12.14 10.88
N PHE A 34 5.02 -11.14 10.41
CA PHE A 34 6.31 -11.27 9.71
C PHE A 34 6.27 -12.02 8.38
N ASN A 35 5.10 -12.15 7.75
CA ASN A 35 4.96 -12.69 6.40
C ASN A 35 4.69 -11.56 5.40
N HIS A 36 5.77 -10.98 4.91
CA HIS A 36 5.73 -9.84 4.01
C HIS A 36 5.22 -10.21 2.60
N GLU A 37 5.54 -11.41 2.11
CA GLU A 37 5.12 -11.87 0.78
C GLU A 37 3.60 -12.04 0.69
N GLU A 38 2.97 -12.66 1.69
CA GLU A 38 1.51 -12.75 1.75
C GLU A 38 0.86 -11.38 1.96
N GLY A 39 1.52 -10.49 2.70
CA GLY A 39 1.14 -9.08 2.81
C GLY A 39 1.04 -8.40 1.44
N ILE A 40 2.09 -8.53 0.62
CA ILE A 40 2.12 -7.98 -0.75
C ILE A 40 0.98 -8.53 -1.60
N LYS A 41 0.75 -9.86 -1.60
CA LYS A 41 -0.35 -10.47 -2.38
C LYS A 41 -1.72 -9.91 -1.98
N CYS A 42 -1.93 -9.68 -0.69
CA CYS A 42 -3.17 -9.07 -0.20
C CYS A 42 -3.31 -7.62 -0.69
N PHE A 43 -2.23 -6.84 -0.64
CA PHE A 43 -2.27 -5.47 -1.15
C PHE A 43 -2.46 -5.39 -2.67
N GLU A 44 -1.82 -6.28 -3.45
CA GLU A 44 -2.06 -6.39 -4.89
C GLU A 44 -3.54 -6.69 -5.18
N LYS A 45 -4.17 -7.56 -4.39
CA LYS A 45 -5.60 -7.84 -4.50
C LYS A 45 -6.49 -6.65 -4.11
N ALA A 46 -6.06 -5.85 -3.13
CA ALA A 46 -6.76 -4.61 -2.78
C ALA A 46 -6.79 -3.61 -3.95
N LEU A 47 -5.74 -3.57 -4.78
CA LEU A 47 -5.67 -2.71 -5.99
C LEU A 47 -6.63 -3.16 -7.10
N GLU A 48 -7.11 -4.41 -7.10
CA GLU A 48 -8.08 -4.87 -8.10
C GLU A 48 -9.42 -4.11 -8.03
N THR A 49 -9.75 -3.55 -6.86
CA THR A 49 -11.01 -2.81 -6.63
C THR A 49 -10.83 -1.32 -6.39
N ASP A 50 -9.64 -0.89 -6.00
CA ASP A 50 -9.28 0.53 -5.86
C ASP A 50 -7.81 0.74 -6.28
N PRO A 51 -7.54 0.80 -7.60
CA PRO A 51 -6.17 0.89 -8.13
C PRO A 51 -5.51 2.22 -7.79
N ASP A 52 -6.30 3.26 -7.50
CA ASP A 52 -5.83 4.59 -7.11
C ASP A 52 -5.87 4.77 -5.59
N CYS A 53 -5.71 3.70 -4.80
CA CYS A 53 -5.62 3.81 -3.35
C CYS A 53 -4.16 4.05 -2.89
N ALA A 54 -3.85 5.29 -2.51
CA ALA A 54 -2.51 5.66 -2.05
C ALA A 54 -1.99 4.80 -0.87
N PHE A 55 -2.88 4.42 0.05
CA PHE A 55 -2.52 3.58 1.20
C PHE A 55 -2.15 2.16 0.79
N VAL A 56 -2.80 1.60 -0.23
CA VAL A 56 -2.49 0.24 -0.71
C VAL A 56 -1.12 0.22 -1.39
N HIS A 57 -0.82 1.23 -2.22
CA HIS A 57 0.53 1.39 -2.78
C HIS A 57 1.60 1.56 -1.69
N TRP A 58 1.32 2.37 -0.66
CA TRP A 58 2.20 2.44 0.51
C TRP A 58 2.38 1.07 1.19
N GLY A 59 1.31 0.28 1.33
CA GLY A 59 1.35 -1.07 1.90
C GLY A 59 2.28 -2.01 1.13
N ILE A 60 2.24 -1.99 -0.20
CA ILE A 60 3.15 -2.77 -1.05
C ILE A 60 4.60 -2.34 -0.83
N ALA A 61 4.88 -1.03 -0.79
CA ALA A 61 6.23 -0.54 -0.55
C ALA A 61 6.73 -0.87 0.86
N TYR A 62 5.86 -0.79 1.87
CA TYR A 62 6.15 -1.18 3.24
C TYR A 62 6.53 -2.66 3.35
N ALA A 63 5.77 -3.53 2.68
CA ALA A 63 6.00 -4.97 2.76
C ALA A 63 7.19 -5.44 1.89
N ALA A 64 7.48 -4.77 0.76
CA ALA A 64 8.56 -5.15 -0.14
C ALA A 64 9.96 -4.78 0.36
N GLY A 65 10.08 -3.85 1.32
CA GLY A 65 11.35 -3.48 1.93
C GLY A 65 11.89 -4.55 2.90
N PRO A 66 13.11 -4.34 3.42
CA PRO A 66 13.67 -5.23 4.42
C PRO A 66 12.86 -5.15 5.72
N PHE A 67 12.94 -6.23 6.50
CA PHE A 67 12.29 -6.32 7.80
C PHE A 67 13.20 -7.05 8.78
N TYR A 68 12.72 -7.25 10.00
CA TYR A 68 13.56 -7.73 11.11
C TYR A 68 14.28 -9.06 10.81
N ASN A 69 13.66 -9.97 10.05
CA ASN A 69 14.24 -11.28 9.70
C ASN A 69 14.94 -11.31 8.33
N LEU A 70 14.91 -10.21 7.57
CA LEU A 70 15.53 -10.10 6.26
C LEU A 70 15.95 -8.64 6.04
N THR A 71 17.12 -8.31 6.60
CA THR A 71 17.74 -7.00 6.52
C THR A 71 18.40 -6.77 5.16
N TRP A 72 18.73 -5.51 4.85
CA TRP A 72 19.44 -5.17 3.60
C TRP A 72 20.73 -5.96 3.37
N ASN A 73 21.44 -6.33 4.44
CA ASN A 73 22.68 -7.10 4.34
C ASN A 73 22.44 -8.59 4.06
N GLU A 74 21.23 -9.09 4.35
CA GLU A 74 20.84 -10.48 4.11
C GLU A 74 20.30 -10.70 2.70
N HIS A 75 19.85 -9.64 2.02
CA HIS A 75 19.44 -9.73 0.62
C HIS A 75 20.64 -9.97 -0.31
N GLY A 76 20.44 -10.86 -1.28
CA GLY A 76 21.32 -10.91 -2.46
C GLY A 76 21.18 -9.62 -3.28
N LYS A 77 22.21 -9.26 -4.05
CA LYS A 77 22.21 -8.04 -4.88
C LYS A 77 20.95 -7.89 -5.74
N ASP A 78 20.61 -8.93 -6.50
CA ASP A 78 19.47 -8.88 -7.42
C ASP A 78 18.13 -8.76 -6.66
N GLU A 79 18.06 -9.34 -5.46
CA GLU A 79 16.88 -9.27 -4.61
C GLU A 79 16.70 -7.87 -4.02
N ALA A 80 17.79 -7.27 -3.52
CA ALA A 80 17.82 -5.89 -3.05
C ALA A 80 17.44 -4.92 -4.18
N ASP A 81 17.98 -5.11 -5.39
CA ASP A 81 17.68 -4.25 -6.54
C ASP A 81 16.19 -4.34 -6.93
N ARG A 82 15.59 -5.54 -6.94
CA ARG A 82 14.15 -5.73 -7.19
C ARG A 82 13.28 -5.12 -6.10
N ALA A 83 13.61 -5.36 -4.83
CA ALA A 83 12.90 -4.82 -3.68
C ALA A 83 12.93 -3.29 -3.69
N ALA A 84 14.11 -2.70 -3.84
CA ALA A 84 14.30 -1.25 -3.91
C ALA A 84 13.51 -0.63 -5.07
N LYS A 85 13.54 -1.25 -6.26
CA LYS A 85 12.75 -0.79 -7.40
C LYS A 85 11.25 -0.81 -7.09
N ARG A 86 10.74 -1.92 -6.56
CA ARG A 86 9.31 -2.08 -6.23
C ARG A 86 8.86 -1.06 -5.20
N CYS A 87 9.63 -0.87 -4.12
CA CYS A 87 9.36 0.13 -3.11
C CYS A 87 9.32 1.53 -3.71
N PHE A 88 10.31 1.88 -4.53
CA PHE A 88 10.38 3.18 -5.18
C PHE A 88 9.18 3.44 -6.08
N ASP A 89 8.86 2.51 -6.99
CA ASP A 89 7.75 2.64 -7.94
C ASP A 89 6.42 2.88 -7.20
N HIS A 90 6.12 2.09 -6.17
CA HIS A 90 4.87 2.22 -5.42
C HIS A 90 4.81 3.46 -4.53
N VAL A 91 5.93 3.94 -4.00
CA VAL A 91 5.97 5.22 -3.30
C VAL A 91 5.69 6.39 -4.25
N GLN A 92 6.19 6.34 -5.49
CA GLN A 92 5.83 7.36 -6.50
C GLN A 92 4.33 7.31 -6.82
N LEU A 93 3.77 6.12 -7.08
CA LEU A 93 2.34 5.96 -7.32
C LEU A 93 1.49 6.48 -6.15
N ALA A 94 1.85 6.12 -4.91
CA ALA A 94 1.16 6.61 -3.72
C ALA A 94 1.18 8.14 -3.62
N ARG A 95 2.33 8.76 -3.95
CA ARG A 95 2.50 10.21 -3.95
C ARG A 95 1.63 10.88 -5.00
N ASP A 96 1.65 10.37 -6.24
CA ASP A 96 0.92 10.96 -7.37
C ASP A 96 -0.59 10.87 -7.17
N VAL A 97 -1.07 9.74 -6.66
CA VAL A 97 -2.46 9.53 -6.25
C VAL A 97 -2.85 10.50 -5.13
N ALA A 98 -2.04 10.61 -4.08
CA ALA A 98 -2.36 11.49 -2.94
C ALA A 98 -2.46 12.97 -3.35
N ILE A 99 -1.61 13.42 -4.27
CA ILE A 99 -1.69 14.76 -4.86
C ILE A 99 -3.00 14.92 -5.65
N THR A 100 -3.34 13.93 -6.47
CA THR A 100 -4.56 13.94 -7.30
C THR A 100 -5.83 13.98 -6.45
N SER A 101 -5.95 13.12 -5.43
CA SER A 101 -7.10 13.13 -4.51
C SER A 101 -7.23 14.46 -3.75
N SER A 102 -6.10 15.07 -3.38
CA SER A 102 -6.07 16.39 -2.74
C SER A 102 -6.57 17.50 -3.68
N CYS A 103 -6.21 17.45 -4.96
CA CYS A 103 -6.69 18.39 -5.98
C CYS A 103 -8.16 18.19 -6.32
N LEU A 104 -8.63 16.94 -6.47
CA LEU A 104 -10.04 16.61 -6.73
C LEU A 104 -10.97 17.03 -5.59
N CYS A 105 -10.53 16.88 -4.34
CA CYS A 105 -11.29 17.35 -3.17
C CYS A 105 -11.44 18.88 -3.18
N ARG A 106 -10.38 19.61 -3.57
CA ARG A 106 -10.40 21.07 -3.70
C ARG A 106 -11.26 21.58 -4.85
N THR A 107 -11.38 20.87 -5.96
CA THR A 107 -12.28 21.28 -7.06
C THR A 107 -13.75 21.00 -6.76
N SER A 108 -14.03 20.06 -5.84
CA SER A 108 -15.40 19.67 -5.44
C SER A 108 -15.95 20.56 -4.31
N ALA A 109 -15.07 21.25 -3.57
CA ALA A 109 -15.42 22.26 -2.57
C ALA A 109 -15.21 23.67 -3.16
N GLU A 110 -16.24 24.17 -3.85
CA GLU A 110 -16.36 25.54 -4.38
C GLU A 110 -15.24 26.03 -5.32
N ALA A 111 -15.61 26.29 -6.58
CA ALA A 111 -14.76 26.87 -7.61
C ALA A 111 -14.28 28.29 -7.23
N GLY A 112 -13.17 28.39 -6.50
CA GLY A 112 -12.35 29.59 -6.37
C GLY A 112 -11.12 29.52 -7.29
N PRO A 113 -10.69 30.63 -7.92
CA PRO A 113 -9.60 30.58 -8.88
C PRO A 113 -8.24 30.52 -8.18
N SER A 114 -7.33 29.76 -8.79
CA SER A 114 -5.88 29.69 -8.53
C SER A 114 -5.42 28.89 -7.31
N CYS A 115 -4.72 27.77 -7.56
CA CYS A 115 -3.34 27.55 -7.06
C CYS A 115 -2.85 26.14 -7.40
N CYS A 116 -2.22 25.99 -8.57
CA CYS A 116 -1.22 24.94 -8.81
C CYS A 116 -0.14 25.59 -9.69
N HIS A 117 0.86 26.19 -9.05
CA HIS A 117 2.19 26.41 -9.61
C HIS A 117 3.13 25.43 -8.92
#